data_AF-F3CHC9-F1
#
_entry.id   AF-F3CHC9-F1
#
_cell.length_a   1.000
_cell.length_b   1.000
_cell.length_c   1.000
_cell.angle_alpha   90.00
_cell.angle_beta   90.00
_cell.angle_gamma   90.00
#
_symmetry.space_group_name_H-M   'P 1'
#
loop_
_entity.id
_entity.type
_entity.pdbx_description
1 polymer ?
#
loop_
_entity_poly.entity_id
_entity_poly.type
_entity_poly.pdbx_seq_one_letter_code
_entity_poly.pdbx_strand_id
1 'polypeptide(L)' 'TLNINRQDGSKETVDVLCRIDTLNEVEYFKAGGILHYVLRQLIAS' A
#
# COMPACT_ATOMS: atom_id res chain seq x y z
N THR A 1 -1.59 5.07 9.27
CA THR A 1 -2.49 5.34 10.41
C THR A 1 -3.93 5.32 9.93
N LEU A 2 -4.86 4.91 10.79
CA LEU A 2 -6.30 4.91 10.53
C LEU A 2 -6.95 6.04 11.34
N ASN A 3 -7.79 6.85 10.69
CA ASN A 3 -8.58 7.88 11.36
C ASN A 3 -10.03 7.40 11.51
N ILE A 4 -10.50 7.31 12.74
CA ILE A 4 -11.86 6.89 13.09
C ILE A 4 -12.65 8.15 13.47
N ASN A 5 -13.70 8.46 12.72
CA ASN A 5 -14.68 9.50 13.08
C ASN A 5 -15.90 8.82 13.70
N ARG A 6 -16.21 9.13 14.96
CA ARG A 6 -17.38 8.58 15.65
C ARG A 6 -18.60 9.48 15.50
N GLN A 7 -19.77 8.90 15.75
CA GLN A 7 -21.06 9.60 15.64
C GLN A 7 -21.20 10.75 16.66
N ASP A 8 -20.52 10.66 17.79
CA ASP A 8 -20.45 11.72 18.81
C ASP A 8 -19.52 12.89 18.43
N GLY A 9 -18.90 12.83 17.25
CA GLY A 9 -17.97 13.84 16.75
C GLY A 9 -16.52 13.66 17.22
N SER A 10 -16.24 12.67 18.08
CA SER A 10 -14.88 12.35 18.48
C SER A 10 -14.09 11.75 17.32
N LYS A 11 -12.78 12.05 17.32
CA LYS A 11 -11.83 11.53 16.33
C LYS A 11 -10.72 10.78 17.06
N GLU A 12 -10.36 9.63 16.51
CA GLU A 12 -9.25 8.84 17.02
C GLU A 12 -8.31 8.47 15.88
N THR A 13 -7.01 8.53 16.16
CA THR A 13 -5.96 8.10 15.24
C THR A 13 -5.30 6.88 15.85
N VAL A 14 -5.34 5.76 15.11
CA VAL A 14 -4.77 4.48 15.54
C VAL A 14 -3.66 4.08 14.57
N ASP A 15 -2.54 3.62 15.12
CA ASP A 15 -1.46 3.03 14.32
C ASP A 15 -1.90 1.71 13.72
N VAL A 16 -1.61 1.53 12.43
CA VAL A 16 -1.89 0.30 11.69
C VAL A 16 -0.62 -0.23 11.07
N LEU A 17 -0.50 -1.56 11.05
CA LEU A 17 0.61 -2.22 10.39
C LEU A 17 0.35 -2.30 8.88
N CYS A 18 1.25 -1.72 8.08
CA CYS A 18 1.26 -1.94 6.64
C CYS A 18 1.83 -3.34 6.35
N ARG A 19 1.02 -4.21 5.75
CA ARG A 19 1.39 -5.61 5.44
C ARG A 19 1.93 -5.70 4.03
N ILE A 20 3.25 -5.57 3.92
CA ILE A 20 4.04 -5.92 2.74
C ILE A 20 4.97 -7.03 3.22
N ASP A 21 4.59 -8.26 2.97
CA ASP A 21 5.14 -9.44 3.64
C ASP A 21 6.29 -10.06 2.84
N THR A 22 6.36 -9.79 1.53
CA THR A 22 7.38 -10.35 0.63
C THR A 22 8.17 -9.28 -0.12
N LEU A 23 9.38 -9.64 -0.57
CA LEU A 23 10.21 -8.75 -1.40
C LEU A 23 9.49 -8.36 -2.71
N ASN A 24 8.78 -9.30 -3.34
CA ASN A 24 8.04 -9.02 -4.56
C ASN A 24 6.95 -7.95 -4.33
N GLU A 25 6.25 -7.98 -3.19
CA GLU A 25 5.24 -6.97 -2.87
C GLU A 25 5.87 -5.58 -2.64
N VAL A 26 7.09 -5.50 -2.08
CA VAL A 26 7.83 -4.23 -1.98
C VAL A 26 8.13 -3.69 -3.38
N GLU A 27 8.55 -4.54 -4.30
CA GLU A 27 8.84 -4.14 -5.68
C GLU A 27 7.57 -3.69 -6.41
N TYR A 28 6.47 -4.42 -6.26
CA TYR A 28 5.17 -4.04 -6.82
C TYR A 28 4.68 -2.71 -6.23
N PHE A 29 4.84 -2.49 -4.93
CA PHE A 29 4.46 -1.25 -4.26
C PHE A 29 5.29 -0.06 -4.79
N LYS A 30 6.61 -0.21 -4.86
CA LYS A 30 7.53 0.81 -5.43
C LYS A 30 7.25 1.09 -6.91
N ALA A 31 6.80 0.08 -7.63
CA ALA A 31 6.40 0.15 -9.02
C ALA A 31 5.06 0.87 -9.25
N GLY A 32 4.29 1.19 -8.21
CA GLY A 32 2.93 1.73 -8.35
C GLY A 32 1.91 0.64 -8.73
N GLY A 33 2.19 -0.62 -8.44
CA GLY A 33 1.32 -1.77 -8.65
C GLY A 33 1.93 -2.86 -9.54
N ILE A 34 1.32 -4.06 -9.47
CA ILE A 34 1.77 -5.24 -10.21
C ILE A 34 1.72 -5.04 -11.73
N LEU A 35 0.68 -4.36 -12.25
CA LEU A 35 0.55 -4.11 -13.69
C LEU A 35 1.72 -3.26 -14.21
N HIS A 36 2.04 -2.16 -13.51
CA HIS A 36 3.14 -1.28 -13.88
C HIS A 36 4.50 -1.98 -13.78
N TYR A 37 4.68 -2.83 -12.77
CA TYR A 37 5.87 -3.66 -12.62
C TYR A 37 6.08 -4.56 -13.83
N VAL A 38 5.06 -5.35 -14.20
CA VAL A 38 5.14 -6.30 -15.32
C VAL A 38 5.33 -5.59 -16.65
N LEU A 39 4.57 -4.53 -16.94
CA LEU A 39 4.71 -3.80 -18.21
C LEU A 39 6.12 -3.24 -18.41
N ARG A 40 6.76 -2.73 -17.35
CA ARG A 40 8.16 -2.26 -17.45
C ARG A 40 9.14 -3.41 -17.66
N GLN A 41 8.91 -4.56 -17.04
CA GLN A 41 9.75 -5.74 -17.31
C GLN A 41 9.63 -6.20 -18.76
N LEU A 42 8.42 -6.22 -19.31
CA LEU A 42 8.17 -6.62 -20.70
C LEU A 42 8.79 -5.65 -21.74
N ILE A 43 8.91 -4.37 -21.40
CA ILE A 43 9.58 -3.38 -22.27
C ILE A 43 11.11 -3.45 -22.13
N ALA A 44 11.61 -3.83 -20.96
CA ALA A 44 13.04 -3.96 -20.69
C ALA A 44 13.63 -5.31 -21.17
N SER A 45 12.79 -6.28 -21.50
CA SER A 45 13.15 -7.58 -22.07
C SER A 45 13.34 -7.57 -23.58
#